data_AF-A0A178X6N2-F1
#
_entry.id   AF-A0A178X6N2-F1
#
_cell.length_a   1.000
_cell.length_b   1.000
_cell.length_c   1.000
_cell.angle_alpha   90.00
_cell.angle_beta   90.00
_cell.angle_gamma   90.00
#
_symmetry.space_group_name_H-M   'P 1'
#
loop_
_entity.id
_entity.type
_entity.pdbx_description
1 polymer ?
#
loop_
_entity_poly.entity_id
_entity_poly.type
_entity_poly.pdbx_seq_one_letter_code
_entity_poly.pdbx_strand_id
1 'polypeptide(L)'
;MPGWVLGLFLEKHPPPEVLSLAHTLLFFGIAQQYLKGAQNVCVGLLRGLGNTKSGFRATLLGYWVIGIPVMVLCGFGLSLAGPGIWLGLCFGFGATAVLLLRKFSRELASTPALSAVPGRT
;
A
#
# COMPACT_ATOMS: atom_id res chain seq x y z
N MET A 1 6.96 -18.75 8.40
CA MET A 1 5.70 -18.70 7.61
C MET A 1 5.33 -20.13 7.24
N PRO A 2 4.06 -20.45 6.97
CA PRO A 2 3.68 -21.80 6.58
C PRO A 2 4.29 -22.16 5.22
N GLY A 3 5.24 -23.10 5.19
CA GLY A 3 5.97 -23.47 3.97
C GLY A 3 5.09 -24.07 2.86
N TRP A 4 3.87 -24.49 3.18
CA TRP A 4 2.92 -25.02 2.21
C TRP A 4 2.50 -24.00 1.15
N VAL A 5 2.47 -22.70 1.49
CA VAL A 5 2.15 -21.65 0.52
C VAL A 5 3.25 -21.56 -0.54
N LEU A 6 4.52 -21.64 -0.12
CA LEU A 6 5.66 -21.62 -1.03
C LEU A 6 5.77 -22.91 -1.83
N GLY A 7 5.35 -24.05 -1.27
CA GLY A 7 5.31 -25.33 -1.98
C GLY A 7 4.40 -25.37 -3.21
N LEU A 8 3.50 -24.39 -3.38
CA LEU A 8 2.71 -24.24 -4.61
C LEU A 8 3.49 -23.57 -5.75
N PHE A 9 4.52 -22.79 -5.43
CA PHE A 9 5.30 -21.99 -6.39
C PHE A 9 6.73 -22.49 -6.58
N LEU A 10 7.24 -23.30 -5.65
CA LEU A 10 8.59 -23.84 -5.67
C LEU A 10 8.60 -25.30 -6.12
N GLU A 11 9.69 -25.70 -6.75
CA GLU A 11 9.98 -27.08 -7.09
C GLU A 11 10.16 -27.94 -5.82
N LYS A 12 10.13 -29.27 -5.95
CA LYS A 12 10.16 -30.21 -4.81
C LYS A 12 11.44 -30.10 -3.96
N HIS A 13 12.55 -29.70 -4.57
CA HIS A 13 13.85 -29.50 -3.91
C HIS A 13 14.48 -28.18 -4.37
N PRO A 14 13.98 -27.03 -3.89
CA PRO A 14 14.51 -25.74 -4.29
C PRO A 14 15.89 -25.51 -3.65
N PRO A 15 16.81 -24.82 -4.33
CA PRO A 15 18.05 -24.37 -3.71
C PRO A 15 17.77 -23.55 -2.43
N PRO A 16 18.59 -23.68 -1.36
CA PRO A 16 18.36 -22.98 -0.09
C PRO A 16 18.22 -21.46 -0.23
N GLU A 17 18.96 -20.87 -1.17
CA GLU A 17 18.95 -19.44 -1.47
C GLU A 17 17.58 -18.97 -2.00
N VAL A 18 16.98 -19.74 -2.91
CA VAL A 18 15.65 -19.46 -3.47
C VAL A 18 14.58 -19.56 -2.40
N LEU A 19 14.66 -20.57 -1.55
CA LEU A 19 13.72 -20.74 -0.44
C LEU A 19 13.80 -19.58 0.56
N SER A 20 15.02 -19.11 0.88
CA SER A 20 15.22 -17.95 1.74
C SER A 20 14.63 -16.68 1.14
N LEU A 21 14.91 -16.41 -0.14
CA LEU A 21 14.38 -15.25 -0.86
C LEU A 21 12.85 -15.29 -0.93
N ALA A 22 12.26 -16.44 -1.25
CA ALA A 22 10.82 -16.63 -1.33
C ALA A 22 10.12 -16.29 -0.01
N HIS A 23 10.69 -16.70 1.13
CA HIS A 23 10.17 -16.31 2.44
C HIS A 23 10.21 -14.79 2.66
N THR A 24 11.33 -14.14 2.36
CA THR A 24 11.48 -12.68 2.49
C THR A 24 10.45 -11.95 1.63
N LEU A 25 10.29 -12.35 0.37
CA LEU A 25 9.32 -11.77 -0.55
C LEU A 25 7.87 -11.98 -0.08
N LEU A 26 7.56 -13.14 0.51
CA LEU A 26 6.23 -13.43 1.05
C LEU A 26 5.88 -12.49 2.21
N PHE A 27 6.83 -12.19 3.10
CA PHE A 27 6.64 -11.22 4.18
C PHE A 27 6.34 -9.82 3.63
N PHE A 28 7.09 -9.37 2.60
CA PHE A 28 6.80 -8.11 1.92
C PHE A 28 5.42 -8.13 1.26
N GLY A 29 5.03 -9.24 0.63
CA GLY A 29 3.72 -9.41 0.01
C GLY A 29 2.59 -9.25 1.03
N ILE A 30 2.73 -9.82 2.22
CA ILE A 30 1.76 -9.68 3.31
C ILE A 30 1.66 -8.23 3.75
N ALA A 31 2.79 -7.58 4.04
CA ALA A 31 2.81 -6.16 4.43
C ALA A 31 2.17 -5.25 3.37
N GLN A 32 2.49 -5.50 2.09
CA GLN A 32 1.94 -4.75 0.98
C GLN A 32 0.42 -4.93 0.85
N GLN A 33 -0.11 -6.11 1.18
CA GLN A 33 -1.55 -6.38 1.11
C GLN A 33 -2.35 -5.51 2.09
N TYR A 34 -1.85 -5.27 3.30
CA TYR A 34 -2.49 -4.35 4.24
C TYR A 34 -2.54 -2.91 3.70
N LEU A 35 -1.43 -2.44 3.12
CA LEU A 35 -1.31 -1.08 2.59
C LEU A 35 -2.22 -0.87 1.37
N LYS A 36 -2.21 -1.83 0.44
CA LYS A 36 -3.11 -1.83 -0.72
C LYS A 36 -4.58 -1.93 -0.30
N GLY A 37 -4.89 -2.74 0.72
CA GLY A 37 -6.21 -2.82 1.30
C GLY A 37 -6.69 -1.48 1.84
N ALA A 38 -5.87 -0.81 2.65
CA ALA A 38 -6.18 0.52 3.20
C ALA A 38 -6.41 1.55 2.08
N GLN A 39 -5.55 1.57 1.05
CA GLN A 39 -5.72 2.42 -0.13
C GLN A 39 -7.06 2.15 -0.83
N ASN A 40 -7.38 0.89 -1.12
CA ASN A 40 -8.62 0.52 -1.82
C ASN A 40 -9.87 0.90 -1.03
N VAL A 41 -9.86 0.71 0.29
CA VAL A 41 -10.95 1.14 1.18
C VAL A 41 -11.13 2.66 1.09
N CYS A 42 -10.05 3.44 1.17
CA CYS A 42 -10.13 4.91 1.06
C CYS A 42 -10.63 5.37 -0.31
N VAL A 43 -10.23 4.70 -1.40
CA VAL A 43 -10.79 4.96 -2.73
C VAL A 43 -12.29 4.67 -2.75
N GLY A 44 -12.73 3.55 -2.18
CA GLY A 44 -14.15 3.20 -2.06
C GLY A 44 -14.96 4.27 -1.31
N LEU A 45 -14.43 4.75 -0.18
CA LEU A 45 -15.03 5.82 0.61
C LEU A 45 -15.20 7.12 -0.20
N LEU A 46 -14.13 7.56 -0.89
CA LEU A 46 -14.18 8.75 -1.74
C LEU A 46 -15.14 8.59 -2.93
N ARG A 47 -15.20 7.40 -3.53
CA ARG A 47 -16.20 7.10 -4.57
C ARG A 47 -17.63 7.17 -4.04
N GLY A 48 -17.85 6.75 -2.79
CA GLY A 48 -19.14 6.89 -2.10
C GLY A 48 -19.56 8.36 -1.91
N LEU A 49 -18.59 9.28 -1.78
CA LEU A 49 -18.81 10.73 -1.78
C LEU A 49 -18.89 11.35 -3.20
N GLY A 50 -18.88 10.52 -4.25
CA GLY A 50 -18.89 10.97 -5.65
C GLY A 50 -17.52 11.39 -6.20
N ASN A 51 -16.45 11.32 -5.40
CA ASN A 51 -15.11 11.71 -5.82
C ASN A 51 -14.29 10.54 -6.38
N THR A 52 -14.45 10.26 -7.68
CA THR A 52 -13.77 9.15 -8.37
C THR A 52 -12.34 9.48 -8.83
N LYS A 53 -12.05 10.76 -9.09
CA LYS A 53 -10.77 11.22 -9.67
C LYS A 53 -9.62 11.23 -8.66
N SER A 54 -9.92 11.37 -7.38
CA SER A 54 -8.91 11.49 -6.32
C SER A 54 -8.11 10.21 -6.12
N GLY A 55 -8.73 9.04 -6.27
CA GLY A 55 -8.08 7.73 -6.20
C GLY A 55 -6.90 7.63 -7.17
N PHE A 56 -7.17 7.92 -8.45
CA PHE A 56 -6.15 7.84 -9.50
C PHE A 56 -5.00 8.82 -9.25
N ARG A 57 -5.31 10.09 -8.96
CA ARG A 57 -4.30 11.12 -8.69
C ARG A 57 -3.41 10.77 -7.50
N ALA A 58 -4.00 10.32 -6.39
CA ALA A 58 -3.24 9.95 -5.21
C ALA A 58 -2.34 8.74 -5.48
N THR A 59 -2.83 7.76 -6.25
CA THR A 59 -2.05 6.58 -6.64
C THR A 59 -0.88 6.96 -7.52
N LEU A 60 -1.09 7.84 -8.50
CA LEU A 60 -0.02 8.34 -9.35
C LEU A 60 1.04 9.06 -8.51
N LEU A 61 0.63 9.96 -7.62
CA LEU A 61 1.54 10.71 -6.76
C LEU A 61 2.28 9.80 -5.78
N GLY A 62 1.58 8.93 -5.06
CA GLY A 62 2.21 8.06 -4.06
C GLY A 62 3.16 7.06 -4.71
N TYR A 63 2.81 6.47 -5.85
CA TYR A 63 3.69 5.54 -6.53
C TYR A 63 4.90 6.22 -7.18
N TRP A 64 4.68 7.30 -7.94
CA TRP A 64 5.75 7.92 -8.72
C TRP A 64 6.61 8.89 -7.93
N VAL A 65 6.01 9.73 -7.08
CA VAL A 65 6.75 10.77 -6.35
C VAL A 65 7.35 10.23 -5.06
N ILE A 66 6.78 9.18 -4.48
CA ILE A 66 7.26 8.61 -3.20
C ILE A 66 7.80 7.20 -3.42
N GLY A 67 7.03 6.31 -4.02
CA GLY A 67 7.41 4.91 -4.21
C GLY A 67 8.71 4.74 -4.98
N ILE A 68 8.81 5.31 -6.19
CA ILE A 68 10.02 5.20 -7.02
C ILE A 68 11.26 5.83 -6.35
N PRO A 69 11.23 7.06 -5.82
CA PRO A 69 12.39 7.63 -5.15
C PRO A 69 12.86 6.82 -3.93
N VAL A 70 11.92 6.32 -3.11
CA VAL A 70 12.26 5.45 -1.99
C VAL A 70 12.81 4.12 -2.47
N MET A 71 12.26 3.56 -3.55
CA MET A 71 12.77 2.34 -4.19
C MET A 71 14.22 2.51 -4.65
N VAL A 72 14.54 3.62 -5.32
CA VAL A 72 15.90 3.92 -5.78
C VAL A 72 16.84 4.14 -4.60
N LEU A 73 16.40 4.92 -3.60
CA LEU A 73 17.21 5.22 -2.42
C LEU A 73 17.50 3.97 -1.59
N CYS A 74 16.49 3.13 -1.32
CA CYS A 74 16.66 1.92 -0.53
C CYS A 74 17.37 0.81 -1.32
N GLY A 75 17.04 0.63 -2.60
CA GLY A 75 17.62 -0.40 -3.44
C GLY A 75 19.10 -0.15 -3.75
N PHE A 76 19.44 1.07 -4.15
CA PHE A 76 20.79 1.42 -4.60
C PHE A 76 21.56 2.25 -3.58
N GLY A 77 20.94 3.24 -2.94
CA GLY A 77 21.62 4.13 -1.98
C GLY A 77 22.00 3.42 -0.66
N LEU A 78 21.08 2.63 -0.10
CA LEU A 78 21.31 1.87 1.14
C LEU A 78 21.83 0.45 0.91
N SER A 79 22.09 0.06 -0.35
CA SER A 79 22.55 -1.28 -0.72
C SER A 79 21.67 -2.43 -0.21
N LEU A 80 20.37 -2.17 0.03
CA LEU A 80 19.41 -3.20 0.46
C LEU A 80 18.95 -4.08 -0.71
N ALA A 81 19.37 -3.79 -1.95
CA ALA A 81 19.07 -4.55 -3.15
C ALA A 81 17.58 -4.92 -3.27
N GLY A 82 17.26 -6.21 -3.43
CA GLY A 82 15.89 -6.73 -3.56
C GLY A 82 14.93 -6.23 -2.49
N PRO A 83 15.19 -6.46 -1.18
CA PRO A 83 14.39 -5.90 -0.09
C PRO A 83 14.13 -4.39 -0.17
N GLY A 84 15.13 -3.61 -0.60
CA GLY A 84 14.99 -2.17 -0.77
C GLY A 84 13.92 -1.79 -1.80
N ILE A 85 13.78 -2.60 -2.86
CA ILE A 85 12.75 -2.38 -3.89
C ILE A 85 11.35 -2.57 -3.31
N TRP A 86 11.15 -3.65 -2.55
CA TRP A 86 9.86 -3.97 -1.93
C TRP A 86 9.46 -2.97 -0.84
N LEU A 87 10.44 -2.45 -0.10
CA LEU A 87 10.19 -1.34 0.82
C LEU A 87 9.68 -0.10 0.08
N GLY A 88 10.30 0.28 -1.04
CA GLY A 88 9.82 1.39 -1.87
C GLY A 88 8.36 1.23 -2.31
N LEU A 89 7.97 0.02 -2.74
CA LEU A 89 6.58 -0.30 -3.08
C LEU A 89 5.65 -0.11 -1.88
N CYS A 90 6.00 -0.66 -0.72
CA CYS A 90 5.24 -0.48 0.51
C CYS A 90 5.06 1.01 0.84
N PHE A 91 6.12 1.81 0.81
CA PHE A 91 6.03 3.25 1.05
C PHE A 91 5.14 3.95 0.03
N GLY A 92 5.18 3.58 -1.25
CA GLY A 92 4.30 4.15 -2.27
C GLY A 92 2.81 3.89 -2.00
N PHE A 93 2.43 2.65 -1.67
CA PHE A 93 1.05 2.31 -1.32
C PHE A 93 0.63 2.95 0.01
N GLY A 94 1.48 2.91 1.03
CA GLY A 94 1.22 3.53 2.33
C GLY A 94 1.01 5.04 2.22
N ALA A 95 1.87 5.74 1.49
CA ALA A 95 1.72 7.16 1.25
C ALA A 95 0.44 7.48 0.47
N THR A 96 0.09 6.66 -0.52
CA THR A 96 -1.17 6.80 -1.24
C THR A 96 -2.37 6.67 -0.30
N ALA A 97 -2.37 5.64 0.56
CA ALA A 97 -3.43 5.44 1.55
C ALA A 97 -3.58 6.65 2.48
N VAL A 98 -2.47 7.20 2.98
CA VAL A 98 -2.48 8.41 3.82
C VAL A 98 -3.03 9.63 3.06
N LEU A 99 -2.63 9.85 1.81
CA LEU A 99 -3.13 10.95 0.99
C LEU A 99 -4.64 10.85 0.77
N LEU A 100 -5.15 9.66 0.48
CA LEU A 100 -6.58 9.42 0.28
C LEU A 100 -7.37 9.57 1.58
N LEU A 101 -6.85 9.06 2.69
CA LEU A 101 -7.49 9.22 4.00
C LEU A 101 -7.61 10.69 4.38
N ARG A 102 -6.53 11.47 4.22
CA ARG A 102 -6.56 12.92 4.46
C ARG A 102 -7.56 13.63 3.56
N LYS A 103 -7.68 13.20 2.30
CA LYS A 103 -8.64 13.77 1.36
C LYS A 103 -10.09 13.43 1.73
N PHE A 104 -10.34 12.18 2.10
CA PHE A 104 -11.64 11.73 2.60
C PHE A 104 -12.06 12.53 3.84
N SER A 105 -11.19 12.67 4.85
CA SER A 105 -11.51 13.44 6.05
C SER A 105 -11.84 14.90 5.77
N ARG A 106 -11.16 15.52 4.79
CA ARG A 106 -11.46 16.90 4.35
C ARG A 106 -12.81 17.01 3.67
N GLU A 107 -13.13 16.09 2.75
CA GLU A 107 -14.40 16.10 2.02
C GLU A 107 -15.59 15.79 2.94
N LEU A 108 -15.39 14.88 3.89
CA LEU A 108 -16.36 14.57 4.92
C LEU A 108 -16.67 15.80 5.79
N ALA A 109 -15.64 16.54 6.24
CA ALA A 109 -15.82 17.75 7.03
C ALA A 109 -16.51 18.89 6.24
N SER A 110 -16.36 18.91 4.92
CA SER A 110 -17.01 19.92 4.06
C SER A 110 -18.44 19.57 3.67
N THR A 111 -18.95 18.39 4.03
CA THR A 111 -20.31 17.95 3.69
C THR A 111 -21.29 18.32 4.82
N PRO A 112 -22.17 19.32 4.65
CA PRO A 112 -23.04 19.82 5.73
C PRO A 112 -24.14 18.84 6.18
N ALA A 113 -24.38 17.76 5.43
CA ALA A 113 -25.45 16.81 5.70
C ALA A 113 -25.28 16.02 7.01
N LEU A 114 -24.06 15.94 7.58
CA LEU A 114 -23.79 15.25 8.86
C LEU A 114 -23.74 16.21 10.07
N SER A 115 -23.63 17.52 9.86
CA SER A 115 -23.77 18.50 10.97
C SER A 115 -25.22 18.68 11.41
N ALA A 116 -26.18 18.12 10.67
CA ALA A 116 -27.62 18.21 10.95
C ALA A 116 -28.18 16.99 11.71
N VAL A 117 -27.37 15.99 12.06
CA VAL A 117 -27.84 14.85 12.87
C VAL A 117 -27.94 15.29 14.34
N PRO A 118 -29.15 15.44 14.91
CA PRO A 118 -29.33 15.84 16.30
C PRO A 118 -29.00 14.65 17.20
N GLY A 119 -28.04 14.80 18.12
CA GLY A 119 -27.77 13.75 19.13
C GLY A 119 -26.35 13.59 19.65
N ARG A 120 -25.45 14.57 19.48
CA ARG A 120 -24.13 14.55 20.13
C ARG A 120 -23.95 15.75 21.05
N THR A 121 -24.59 15.66 22.22
CA THR A 121 -24.17 16.34 23.46
C THR A 121 -23.38 15.37 24.30
#